data_AF-A0AA37GXW9-F1
#
_entry.id   AF-A0AA37GXW9-F1
#
_cell.length_a   1.000
_cell.length_b   1.000
_cell.length_c   1.000
_cell.angle_alpha   90.00
_cell.angle_beta   90.00
_cell.angle_gamma   90.00
#
_symmetry.space_group_name_H-M   'P 1'
#
loop_
_entity.id
_entity.type
_entity.pdbx_description
1 polymer ?
#
loop_
_entity_poly.entity_id
_entity_poly.type
_entity_poly.pdbx_seq_one_letter_code
_entity_poly.pdbx_strand_id
1 'polypeptide(L)' 'MVLDEATSAIDMTTDALIQRSICEEFNDLTLIVIAYRLSAIADFNRILVLSNGVVTKYSSLKEL' A
#
# COMPACT_ATOMS: atom_id res chain seq x y z
N MET A 1 -8.61 -2.86 7.46
CA MET A 1 -8.76 -1.41 7.19
C MET A 1 -8.43 -1.14 5.73
N VAL A 2 -9.15 -0.23 5.07
CA VAL A 2 -8.92 0.11 3.63
C VAL A 2 -8.50 1.57 3.55
N LEU A 3 -7.35 1.84 2.94
CA LEU A 3 -6.88 3.19 2.62
C LEU A 3 -6.74 3.38 1.11
N ASP A 4 -7.12 4.57 0.64
CA ASP A 4 -6.94 4.99 -0.74
C ASP A 4 -5.83 6.05 -0.78
N GLU A 5 -4.72 5.80 -1.49
CA GLU A 5 -3.59 6.75 -1.68
C GLU A 5 -4.01 7.87 -2.66
N ALA A 6 -5.14 8.51 -2.39
CA ALA A 6 -5.63 9.70 -3.08
C ALA A 6 -5.58 10.95 -2.17
N THR A 7 -4.72 10.94 -1.14
CA THR A 7 -4.39 12.10 -0.29
C THR A 7 -3.51 13.08 -1.07
N SER A 8 -4.06 13.67 -2.13
CA SER A 8 -3.37 14.63 -3.02
C SER A 8 -2.91 15.93 -2.34
N ALA A 9 -3.18 16.11 -1.05
CA ALA A 9 -2.86 17.28 -0.26
C ALA A 9 -1.74 17.07 0.77
N ILE A 10 -1.20 15.85 0.91
CA ILE A 10 -0.16 15.52 1.89
C ILE A 10 1.18 15.38 1.15
N ASP A 11 2.25 15.96 1.70
CA ASP A 11 3.58 15.81 1.14
C ASP A 11 4.09 14.35 1.29
N MET A 12 5.00 13.95 0.41
CA MET A 12 5.51 12.58 0.34
C MET A 12 6.11 12.08 1.67
N THR A 13 6.71 12.98 2.46
CA THR A 13 7.35 12.63 3.73
C THR A 13 6.31 12.35 4.79
N THR A 14 5.30 13.22 4.87
CA THR A 14 4.20 13.07 5.83
C THR A 14 3.35 11.83 5.52
N ASP A 15 3.10 11.54 4.25
CA ASP A 15 2.31 10.36 3.86
C ASP A 15 3.03 9.05 4.24
N ALA A 16 4.35 8.99 4.01
CA ALA A 16 5.18 7.85 4.44
C ALA A 16 5.19 7.68 5.96
N LEU A 17 5.26 8.78 6.73
CA LEU A 17 5.19 8.73 8.19
C LEU A 17 3.83 8.24 8.68
N ILE A 18 2.74 8.70 8.08
CA ILE A 18 1.37 8.26 8.43
C ILE A 18 1.22 6.77 8.14
N GLN A 19 1.61 6.30 6.95
CA GLN A 19 1.54 4.88 6.60
C GLN A 19 2.37 4.03 7.54
N ARG A 20 3.58 4.46 7.89
CA ARG A 20 4.44 3.73 8.81
C ARG A 20 3.83 3.63 10.20
N SER A 21 3.32 4.74 10.76
CA SER A 21 2.64 4.73 12.06
C SER A 21 1.41 3.81 12.05
N ILE A 22 0.64 3.82 10.95
CA ILE A 22 -0.49 2.90 10.77
C ILE A 22 -0.02 1.44 10.75
N CYS A 23 1.00 1.11 9.95
CA CYS A 23 1.53 -0.25 9.90
C CYS A 23 2.09 -0.72 11.26
N GLU A 24 2.76 0.17 12.00
CA GLU A 24 3.30 -0.13 13.33
C GLU A 24 2.20 -0.35 14.38
N GLU A 25 1.15 0.49 14.41
CA GLU A 25 0.03 0.33 15.35
C GLU A 25 -0.89 -0.86 15.02
N PHE A 26 -1.04 -1.20 13.74
CA PHE A 26 -2.02 -2.20 13.28
C PHE A 26 -1.37 -3.49 12.78
N ASN A 27 -0.25 -3.91 13.39
CA ASN A 27 0.50 -5.12 13.00
C ASN A 27 -0.35 -6.42 13.03
N ASP A 28 -1.43 -6.47 13.80
CA ASP A 28 -2.32 -7.65 13.90
C ASP A 28 -3.58 -7.56 13.01
N LEU A 29 -3.70 -6.53 12.17
CA LEU A 29 -4.85 -6.33 11.30
C LEU A 29 -4.48 -6.42 9.82
N THR A 30 -5.43 -6.85 9.00
CA THR A 30 -5.26 -6.80 7.54
C THR A 30 -5.44 -5.37 7.04
N LEU A 31 -4.39 -4.85 6.42
CA LEU A 31 -4.34 -3.54 5.77
C LEU A 31 -4.42 -3.71 4.25
N ILE A 32 -5.37 -3.01 3.62
CA ILE A 32 -5.47 -2.93 2.16
C ILE A 32 -5.24 -1.48 1.78
N VAL A 33 -4.18 -1.23 1.01
CA VAL A 33 -3.85 0.11 0.51
C VAL A 33 -3.84 0.10 -1.01
N ILE A 34 -4.59 1.03 -1.60
CA ILE A 34 -4.52 1.30 -3.04
C ILE A 34 -3.33 2.22 -3.24
N ALA A 35 -2.25 1.72 -3.86
CA ALA A 35 -1.04 2.48 -4.05
C ALA A 35 -0.87 2.97 -5.50
N TYR A 36 -0.48 4.23 -5.69
CA TYR A 36 -0.08 4.82 -6.97
C TYR A 36 1.44 4.92 -7.13
N ARG A 37 2.20 4.77 -6.03
CA ARG A 37 3.66 4.89 -6.02
C ARG A 37 4.33 3.59 -5.62
N LEU A 38 5.41 3.26 -6.32
CA LEU A 38 6.24 2.08 -6.02
C LEU A 38 6.95 2.18 -4.66
N SER A 39 7.16 3.39 -4.13
CA SER A 39 7.73 3.58 -2.80
C SER A 39 6.77 3.15 -1.68
N ALA A 40 5.46 3.30 -1.90
CA ALA A 40 4.44 2.96 -0.90
C ALA A 40 4.27 1.45 -0.72
N ILE A 41 4.56 0.65 -1.76
CA ILE A 41 4.39 -0.82 -1.70
C ILE A 41 5.58 -1.56 -1.06
N ALA A 42 6.66 -0.85 -0.71
CA ALA A 42 7.90 -1.46 -0.21
C ALA A 42 7.71 -2.20 1.13
N ASP A 43 6.84 -1.67 1.99
CA ASP A 43 6.60 -2.19 3.34
C ASP A 43 5.47 -3.23 3.41
N PHE A 44 4.85 -3.57 2.27
CA PHE A 44 3.71 -4.49 2.22
C PHE A 44 4.13 -5.94 1.99
N ASN A 45 3.42 -6.88 2.64
CA ASN A 45 3.75 -8.30 2.55
C ASN A 45 3.33 -8.95 1.20
N ARG A 46 2.29 -8.41 0.56
CA ARG A 46 1.71 -8.90 -0.69
C ARG A 46 1.24 -7.72 -1.53
N ILE A 47 1.35 -7.86 -2.84
CA ILE A 47 0.95 -6.87 -3.82
C ILE A 47 -0.03 -7.52 -4.78
N LEU A 48 -1.12 -6.81 -5.07
CA LEU A 48 -2.16 -7.23 -5.98
C LEU A 48 -2.23 -6.23 -7.14
N VAL A 49 -2.00 -6.71 -8.36
CA VAL A 49 -2.02 -5.88 -9.57
C VAL A 49 -3.34 -6.11 -10.31
N LEU A 50 -4.15 -5.06 -10.38
CA LEU A 50 -5.40 -5.05 -11.15
C LEU A 50 -5.16 -4.40 -12.51
N SER A 51 -5.65 -5.05 -13.57
CA SER A 51 -5.71 -4.48 -14.91
C SER A 51 -7.02 -4.88 -15.56
N ASN A 52 -7.72 -3.92 -16.18
CA ASN A 52 -9.01 -4.14 -16.86
C ASN A 52 -10.05 -4.89 -16.00
N GLY A 53 -10.09 -4.61 -14.69
CA GLY A 53 -11.01 -5.25 -13.75
C GLY A 53 -10.64 -6.70 -13.37
N VAL A 54 -9.47 -7.20 -13.78
CA VAL A 54 -8.99 -8.55 -13.48
C VAL A 54 -7.70 -8.49 -12.67
N VAL A 55 -7.56 -9.42 -11.72
CA VAL A 55 -6.29 -9.62 -10.99
C VAL A 55 -5.29 -10.27 -11.93
N THR A 56 -4.27 -9.52 -12.31
CA THR A 56 -3.19 -9.99 -13.21
C THR A 56 -2.03 -10.61 -12.45
N LYS A 57 -1.80 -10.17 -11.20
CA LYS A 57 -0.72 -10.68 -10.37
C LYS A 57 -1.07 -10.55 -8.89
N TYR A 58 -0.66 -11.54 -8.10
CA TYR A 58 -0.73 -11.53 -6.65
C TYR A 58 0.50 -12.26 -6.08
N SER A 59 1.47 -11.50 -5.58
CA SER A 59 2.75 -12.04 -5.12
C SER A 59 3.40 -11.14 -4.06
N SER A 60 4.54 -11.57 -3.51
CA SER A 60 5.39 -10.70 -2.68
C SER A 60 6.15 -9.68 -3.55
N LEU A 61 6.67 -8.60 -2.94
CA LEU A 61 7.47 -7.58 -3.65
C LEU A 61 8.68 -8.16 -4.38
N LYS A 62 9.32 -9.20 -3.82
CA LYS A 62 10.50 -9.84 -4.41
C LYS A 62 10.18 -10.63 -5.69
N GLU A 63 8.91 -10.96 -5.89
CA GLU A 63 8.41 -11.77 -7.00
C GLU A 63 7.55 -10.94 -7.97
N LEU A 64 7.46 -9.62 -7.74
CA LEU A 64 6.72 -8.68 -8.57
C LEU A 64 7.38 -8.47 -9.94
#